data_AF-A0A955IPV8-F1
#
_entry.id   AF-A0A955IPV8-F1
#
_cell.length_a   1.000
_cell.length_b   1.000
_cell.length_c   1.000
_cell.angle_alpha   90.00
_cell.angle_beta   90.00
_cell.angle_gamma   90.00
#
_symmetry.space_group_name_H-M   'P 1'
#
loop_
_entity.id
_entity.type
_entity.pdbx_description
1 polymer ?
#
loop_
_entity_poly.entity_id
_entity_poly.type
_entity_poly.pdbx_seq_one_letter_code
_entity_poly.pdbx_strand_id
1 'polypeptide(L)'
;MKHWALAGSGLVIGLVTTYVLAAPGGGQTQLPGTVEDFFNPGTQPDPTLSFDPFFTSQNCRICHGGFDSETPYEPYDAWVGSMMGQSARDPIWHAALAIANQDVDKGGESCIRCHAPNAWLSGRALEVTDGSTFTQEDYDGVTCHVCHRFVDREASPENPAEDTPILAALAVDGLIPQHPGNAGYIVDPMDSRRGPFDDIPQNMHAPAPILVSPHHREAQLCATCHDVSNPVFTRLPDGTFELNAWDAGHPTQDPNDMMPEQRTYSEWLNSTFANEGVQLNGRFGGNHPTGVMKSCQDCHMPDRYAGACFASPFPPFFLRED
;
A
#
# COMPACT_ATOMS: atom_id res chain seq x y z
N MET A 1 1.18 43.38 -77.65
CA MET A 1 2.40 43.33 -76.83
C MET A 1 2.53 41.95 -76.23
N LYS A 2 3.68 41.29 -76.45
CA LYS A 2 3.99 39.96 -75.95
C LYS A 2 4.61 40.03 -74.54
N HIS A 3 4.47 38.91 -73.83
CA HIS A 3 5.26 38.42 -72.68
C HIS A 3 4.85 39.04 -71.31
N TRP A 4 4.85 38.33 -70.18
CA TRP A 4 5.58 37.13 -69.72
C TRP A 4 4.73 36.32 -68.72
N ALA A 5 4.95 35.00 -68.70
CA ALA A 5 4.43 34.07 -67.72
C ALA A 5 5.27 34.10 -66.43
N LEU A 6 4.61 33.94 -65.28
CA LEU A 6 5.24 33.58 -64.00
C LEU A 6 4.76 32.17 -63.62
N ALA A 7 5.71 31.24 -63.59
CA ALA A 7 5.51 29.88 -63.13
C ALA A 7 5.46 29.88 -61.59
N GLY A 8 4.31 29.55 -61.02
CA GLY A 8 4.17 29.22 -59.60
C GLY A 8 4.29 27.72 -59.41
N SER A 9 5.42 27.27 -58.88
CA SER A 9 5.61 25.88 -58.42
C SER A 9 4.79 25.67 -57.14
N GLY A 10 3.61 25.08 -57.27
CA GLY A 10 2.84 24.57 -56.12
C GLY A 10 3.51 23.31 -55.57
N LEU A 11 4.14 23.42 -54.42
CA LEU A 11 4.63 22.28 -53.64
C LEU A 11 3.41 21.55 -53.05
N VAL A 12 3.02 20.43 -53.65
CA VAL A 12 2.01 19.53 -53.07
C VAL A 12 2.71 18.73 -51.95
N ILE A 13 2.55 19.19 -50.70
CA ILE A 13 2.90 18.38 -49.54
C ILE A 13 1.82 17.30 -49.42
N GLY A 14 2.08 16.14 -50.02
CA GLY A 14 1.28 14.95 -49.78
C GLY A 14 1.50 14.50 -48.33
N LEU A 15 0.52 14.76 -47.47
CA LEU A 15 0.39 14.09 -46.19
C LEU A 15 0.22 12.59 -46.47
N VAL A 16 1.31 11.84 -46.38
CA VAL A 16 1.26 10.38 -46.29
C VAL A 16 0.80 10.07 -44.87
N THR A 17 -0.52 10.01 -44.69
CA THR A 17 -1.11 9.44 -43.48
C THR A 17 -0.80 7.94 -43.50
N THR A 18 0.29 7.53 -42.87
CA THR A 18 0.50 6.13 -42.53
C THR A 18 -0.58 5.74 -41.53
N TYR A 19 -1.68 5.17 -42.02
CA TYR A 19 -2.56 4.37 -41.19
C TYR A 19 -1.76 3.15 -40.74
N VAL A 20 -1.29 3.17 -39.51
CA VAL A 20 -0.94 1.93 -38.83
C VAL A 20 -2.27 1.21 -38.62
N LEU A 21 -2.61 0.35 -39.57
CA LEU A 21 -3.63 -0.67 -39.37
C LEU A 21 -3.06 -1.61 -38.31
N ALA A 22 -3.37 -1.34 -37.04
CA ALA A 22 -3.28 -2.35 -36.02
C ALA A 22 -4.14 -3.52 -36.51
N ALA A 23 -3.51 -4.63 -36.88
CA ALA A 23 -4.24 -5.88 -37.03
C ALA A 23 -5.01 -6.10 -35.72
N PRO A 24 -6.29 -6.54 -35.77
CA PRO A 24 -6.94 -6.97 -34.55
C PRO A 24 -6.08 -8.11 -34.00
N GLY A 25 -5.38 -7.86 -32.90
CA GLY A 25 -4.78 -8.93 -32.12
C GLY A 25 -5.90 -9.94 -31.86
N GLY A 26 -5.61 -11.23 -32.05
CA GLY A 26 -6.56 -12.27 -31.65
C GLY A 26 -7.04 -11.95 -30.23
N GLY A 27 -8.36 -11.91 -30.03
CA GLY A 27 -8.95 -11.44 -28.79
C GLY A 27 -8.29 -12.13 -27.60
N GLN A 28 -7.74 -11.33 -26.69
CA GLN A 28 -7.18 -11.83 -25.45
C GLN A 28 -8.26 -12.66 -24.75
N THR A 29 -7.93 -13.91 -24.42
CA THR A 29 -8.84 -14.78 -23.68
C THR A 29 -8.64 -14.51 -22.20
N GLN A 30 -9.65 -13.90 -21.57
CA GLN A 30 -9.69 -13.69 -20.13
C GLN A 30 -9.95 -15.03 -19.43
N LEU A 31 -9.17 -15.31 -18.38
CA LEU A 31 -9.36 -16.49 -17.53
C LEU A 31 -10.53 -16.28 -16.55
N PRO A 32 -11.31 -17.32 -16.22
CA PRO A 32 -12.58 -17.20 -15.47
C PRO A 32 -12.36 -17.16 -13.95
N GLY A 33 -11.56 -16.21 -13.46
CA GLY A 33 -11.30 -16.05 -12.02
C GLY A 33 -12.48 -15.45 -11.26
N THR A 34 -12.47 -15.66 -9.94
CA THR A 34 -13.36 -15.05 -8.96
C THR A 34 -12.53 -14.42 -7.83
N VAL A 35 -13.16 -13.67 -6.93
CA VAL A 35 -12.47 -13.08 -5.77
C VAL A 35 -11.88 -14.15 -4.84
N GLU A 36 -12.47 -15.35 -4.83
CA GLU A 36 -12.00 -16.46 -3.99
C GLU A 36 -10.61 -16.96 -4.44
N ASP A 37 -10.30 -16.89 -5.74
CA ASP A 37 -8.97 -17.25 -6.26
C ASP A 37 -7.85 -16.38 -5.71
N PHE A 38 -8.20 -15.18 -5.24
CA PHE A 38 -7.30 -14.19 -4.67
C PHE A 38 -7.44 -14.06 -3.15
N PHE A 39 -8.22 -14.95 -2.52
CA PHE A 39 -8.37 -14.98 -1.08
C PHE A 39 -7.01 -15.08 -0.38
N ASN A 40 -6.82 -14.22 0.63
CA ASN A 40 -5.69 -14.25 1.55
C ASN A 40 -6.20 -13.97 2.98
N PRO A 41 -5.65 -14.65 4.01
CA PRO A 41 -6.03 -14.43 5.41
C PRO A 41 -5.73 -12.99 5.88
N GLY A 42 -6.20 -12.65 7.07
CA GLY A 42 -6.17 -11.30 7.64
C GLY A 42 -7.60 -10.76 7.82
N THR A 43 -7.71 -9.46 8.10
CA THR A 43 -9.01 -8.79 8.19
C THR A 43 -9.71 -8.87 6.84
N GLN A 44 -10.90 -9.46 6.79
CA GLN A 44 -11.74 -9.50 5.58
C GLN A 44 -12.73 -8.35 5.57
N PRO A 45 -13.24 -7.93 4.40
CA PRO A 45 -14.35 -7.00 4.34
C PRO A 45 -15.59 -7.72 4.88
N ASP A 46 -16.08 -7.27 6.02
CA ASP A 46 -17.28 -7.82 6.63
C ASP A 46 -18.14 -6.69 7.17
N PRO A 47 -19.42 -6.58 6.76
CA PRO A 47 -20.34 -5.60 7.34
C PRO A 47 -20.68 -5.85 8.82
N THR A 48 -20.36 -7.02 9.38
CA THR A 48 -20.62 -7.37 10.79
C THR A 48 -19.46 -7.09 11.74
N LEU A 49 -18.23 -7.01 11.21
CA LEU A 49 -17.18 -6.25 11.88
C LEU A 49 -17.74 -4.84 12.05
N SER A 50 -18.05 -4.46 13.29
CA SER A 50 -18.45 -3.10 13.64
C SER A 50 -17.26 -2.19 13.44
N PHE A 51 -16.94 -1.94 12.17
CA PHE A 51 -15.71 -1.31 11.72
C PHE A 51 -15.94 0.19 11.75
N ASP A 52 -15.21 0.89 12.61
CA ASP A 52 -15.20 2.36 12.58
C ASP A 52 -14.70 2.82 11.22
N PRO A 53 -15.39 3.73 10.54
CA PRO A 53 -15.09 4.10 9.16
C PRO A 53 -13.68 4.69 9.06
N PHE A 54 -13.03 4.45 7.91
CA PHE A 54 -11.76 5.11 7.64
C PHE A 54 -11.98 6.59 7.34
N PHE A 55 -11.16 7.45 7.96
CA PHE A 55 -11.15 8.86 7.68
C PHE A 55 -10.21 9.20 6.51
N THR A 56 -10.62 10.18 5.71
CA THR A 56 -9.74 10.79 4.71
C THR A 56 -8.52 11.43 5.39
N SER A 57 -7.40 11.44 4.66
CA SER A 57 -6.18 12.17 5.00
C SER A 57 -6.42 13.64 5.36
N GLN A 58 -7.46 14.28 4.83
CA GLN A 58 -7.79 15.67 5.18
C GLN A 58 -8.16 15.83 6.66
N ASN A 59 -8.77 14.81 7.28
CA ASN A 59 -9.07 14.83 8.71
C ASN A 59 -7.78 14.91 9.55
N CYS A 60 -6.73 14.22 9.09
CA CYS A 60 -5.41 14.27 9.71
C CYS A 60 -4.71 15.59 9.39
N ARG A 61 -4.78 16.06 8.14
CA ARG A 61 -4.15 17.31 7.68
C ARG A 61 -4.56 18.51 8.51
N ILE A 62 -5.80 18.54 9.01
CA ILE A 62 -6.28 19.62 9.89
C ILE A 62 -5.22 19.93 10.93
N CYS A 63 -4.64 18.91 11.58
CA CYS A 63 -3.62 19.05 12.59
C CYS A 63 -2.18 18.75 12.12
N HIS A 64 -2.01 17.77 11.24
CA HIS A 64 -0.73 17.20 10.82
C HIS A 64 -0.18 17.81 9.52
N GLY A 65 -0.59 19.03 9.17
CA GLY A 65 -0.03 19.80 8.08
C GLY A 65 -0.35 21.30 8.16
N GLY A 66 0.27 22.10 7.30
CA GLY A 66 0.16 23.56 7.27
C GLY A 66 0.90 24.26 8.43
N PHE A 67 2.02 23.70 8.88
CA PHE A 67 2.94 24.31 9.83
C PHE A 67 3.62 25.56 9.25
N ASP A 68 4.23 26.35 10.14
CA ASP A 68 4.97 27.55 9.77
C ASP A 68 6.37 27.23 9.21
N SER A 69 7.06 28.26 8.70
CA SER A 69 8.39 28.11 8.09
C SER A 69 9.49 27.63 9.04
N GLU A 70 9.24 27.61 10.35
CA GLU A 70 10.22 27.16 11.35
C GLU A 70 10.15 25.65 11.61
N THR A 71 9.06 24.99 11.17
CA THR A 71 8.91 23.53 11.22
C THR A 71 9.19 22.93 9.85
N PRO A 72 10.34 22.27 9.62
CA PRO A 72 10.79 21.93 8.27
C PRO A 72 10.10 20.71 7.66
N TYR A 73 9.28 19.98 8.42
CA TYR A 73 8.68 18.72 7.98
C TYR A 73 7.32 18.48 8.62
N GLU A 74 6.37 18.03 7.80
CA GLU A 74 4.99 17.75 8.20
C GLU A 74 4.58 16.35 7.74
N PRO A 75 3.89 15.56 8.58
CA PRO A 75 3.46 14.22 8.19
C PRO A 75 2.60 14.19 6.93
N TYR A 76 1.66 15.13 6.77
CA TYR A 76 0.78 15.16 5.60
C TYR A 76 1.57 15.43 4.30
N ASP A 77 2.47 16.41 4.30
CA ASP A 77 3.24 16.78 3.11
C ASP A 77 4.21 15.67 2.67
N ALA A 78 4.80 14.99 3.65
CA ALA A 78 5.62 13.80 3.42
C ALA A 78 4.84 12.66 2.74
N TRP A 79 3.63 12.41 3.24
CA TRP A 79 2.78 11.33 2.76
C TRP A 79 2.16 11.64 1.41
N VAL A 80 1.62 12.85 1.19
CA VAL A 80 0.82 13.17 0.00
C VAL A 80 1.63 13.08 -1.29
N GLY A 81 2.93 13.36 -1.24
CA GLY A 81 3.83 13.20 -2.38
C GLY A 81 4.49 11.82 -2.50
N SER A 82 4.28 10.93 -1.52
CA SER A 82 4.90 9.60 -1.49
C SER A 82 4.15 8.58 -2.36
N MET A 83 4.78 7.43 -2.61
CA MET A 83 4.11 6.30 -3.27
C MET A 83 2.95 5.73 -2.45
N MET A 84 2.93 5.90 -1.12
CA MET A 84 1.81 5.48 -0.27
C MET A 84 0.58 6.39 -0.48
N GLY A 85 0.78 7.72 -0.48
CA GLY A 85 -0.32 8.68 -0.73
C GLY A 85 -0.77 8.75 -2.19
N GLN A 86 0.01 8.18 -3.11
CA GLN A 86 -0.29 8.09 -4.54
C GLN A 86 -0.64 6.66 -5.00
N SER A 87 -0.68 5.68 -4.09
CA SER A 87 -0.79 4.26 -4.46
C SER A 87 -2.04 3.92 -5.27
N ALA A 88 -3.14 4.63 -5.04
CA ALA A 88 -4.40 4.50 -5.77
C ALA A 88 -4.57 5.49 -6.94
N ARG A 89 -3.63 6.43 -7.12
CA ARG A 89 -3.66 7.50 -8.13
C ARG A 89 -2.65 7.29 -9.26
N ASP A 90 -1.66 6.43 -9.05
CA ASP A 90 -0.59 6.19 -10.00
C ASP A 90 -1.13 5.66 -11.35
N PRO A 91 -0.94 6.37 -12.47
CA PRO A 91 -1.41 5.93 -13.78
C PRO A 91 -0.73 4.63 -14.26
N ILE A 92 0.49 4.33 -13.80
CA ILE A 92 1.15 3.05 -14.11
C ILE A 92 0.43 1.92 -13.39
N TRP A 93 0.04 2.13 -12.13
CA TRP A 93 -0.76 1.18 -11.39
C TRP A 93 -2.12 0.93 -12.05
N HIS A 94 -2.84 1.98 -12.47
CA HIS A 94 -4.12 1.82 -13.19
C HIS A 94 -3.96 1.04 -14.50
N ALA A 95 -2.86 1.24 -15.24
CA ALA A 95 -2.58 0.46 -16.44
C ALA A 95 -2.32 -1.02 -16.12
N ALA A 96 -1.55 -1.31 -15.06
CA ALA A 96 -1.29 -2.67 -14.61
C ALA A 96 -2.57 -3.35 -14.10
N LEU A 97 -3.40 -2.63 -13.34
CA LEU A 97 -4.71 -3.09 -12.86
C LEU A 97 -5.64 -3.46 -14.02
N ALA A 98 -5.66 -2.64 -15.08
CA ALA A 98 -6.44 -2.94 -16.28
C ALA A 98 -5.94 -4.21 -16.98
N ILE A 99 -4.62 -4.41 -17.10
CA ILE A 99 -4.04 -5.63 -17.69
C ILE A 99 -4.37 -6.85 -16.85
N ALA A 100 -4.21 -6.77 -15.52
CA ALA A 100 -4.52 -7.88 -14.61
C ALA A 100 -5.97 -8.35 -14.75
N ASN A 101 -6.91 -7.42 -14.82
CA ASN A 101 -8.32 -7.74 -15.05
C ASN A 101 -8.62 -8.22 -16.47
N GLN A 102 -7.83 -7.85 -17.48
CA GLN A 102 -7.98 -8.39 -18.85
C GLN A 102 -7.43 -9.82 -18.96
N ASP A 103 -6.41 -10.17 -18.17
CA ASP A 103 -5.80 -11.50 -18.15
C ASP A 103 -6.68 -12.50 -17.36
N VAL A 104 -7.16 -12.10 -16.19
CA VAL A 104 -7.99 -12.93 -15.29
C VAL A 104 -9.14 -12.08 -14.75
N ASP A 105 -10.38 -12.58 -14.81
CA ASP A 105 -11.48 -11.91 -14.10
C ASP A 105 -11.15 -11.81 -12.61
N LYS A 106 -11.46 -10.67 -12.00
CA LYS A 106 -11.05 -10.29 -10.65
C LYS A 106 -9.55 -10.17 -10.39
N GLY A 107 -8.70 -10.22 -11.42
CA GLY A 107 -7.24 -10.14 -11.27
C GLY A 107 -6.71 -8.90 -10.54
N GLY A 108 -7.48 -7.80 -10.55
CA GLY A 108 -7.13 -6.59 -9.81
C GLY A 108 -7.35 -6.66 -8.29
N GLU A 109 -8.00 -7.71 -7.78
CA GLU A 109 -8.30 -7.85 -6.36
C GLU A 109 -7.04 -7.72 -5.48
N SER A 110 -6.05 -8.59 -5.70
CA SER A 110 -4.83 -8.57 -4.90
C SER A 110 -4.10 -7.21 -4.94
N CYS A 111 -4.18 -6.51 -6.08
CA CYS A 111 -3.56 -5.19 -6.26
C CYS A 111 -4.26 -4.13 -5.39
N ILE A 112 -5.59 -4.11 -5.41
CA ILE A 112 -6.40 -3.10 -4.72
C ILE A 112 -6.25 -3.22 -3.21
N ARG A 113 -6.15 -4.45 -2.68
CA ARG A 113 -5.93 -4.69 -1.25
C ARG A 113 -4.70 -3.96 -0.71
N CYS A 114 -3.60 -3.90 -1.46
CA CYS A 114 -2.41 -3.12 -1.10
C CYS A 114 -2.52 -1.62 -1.44
N HIS A 115 -3.04 -1.29 -2.63
CA HIS A 115 -2.94 0.05 -3.20
C HIS A 115 -4.08 1.00 -2.83
N ALA A 116 -5.26 0.47 -2.53
CA ALA A 116 -6.43 1.22 -2.05
C ALA A 116 -7.14 0.43 -0.93
N PRO A 117 -6.45 0.18 0.21
CA PRO A 117 -6.94 -0.70 1.28
C PRO A 117 -8.28 -0.25 1.86
N ASN A 118 -8.57 1.05 1.90
CA ASN A 118 -9.88 1.56 2.34
C ASN A 118 -11.02 1.08 1.42
N ALA A 119 -10.81 1.12 0.10
CA ALA A 119 -11.80 0.65 -0.87
C ALA A 119 -12.09 -0.83 -0.69
N TRP A 120 -11.02 -1.60 -0.48
CA TRP A 120 -11.08 -3.03 -0.28
C TRP A 120 -11.78 -3.40 1.03
N LEU A 121 -11.29 -2.88 2.17
CA LEU A 121 -11.84 -3.15 3.50
C LEU A 121 -13.31 -2.73 3.65
N SER A 122 -13.72 -1.69 2.91
CA SER A 122 -15.11 -1.26 2.87
C SER A 122 -16.00 -2.06 1.91
N GLY A 123 -15.46 -3.10 1.25
CA GLY A 123 -16.19 -3.96 0.32
C GLY A 123 -16.51 -3.32 -1.03
N ARG A 124 -16.01 -2.11 -1.34
CA ARG A 124 -16.33 -1.39 -2.59
C ARG A 124 -15.69 -2.03 -3.82
N ALA A 125 -14.55 -2.70 -3.64
CA ALA A 125 -13.73 -3.22 -4.73
C ALA A 125 -13.81 -4.75 -4.92
N LEU A 126 -14.81 -5.41 -4.32
CA LEU A 126 -14.96 -6.87 -4.40
C LEU A 126 -15.67 -7.32 -5.69
N GLU A 127 -16.80 -6.69 -6.01
CA GLU A 127 -17.58 -7.04 -7.20
C GLU A 127 -16.91 -6.53 -8.49
N VAL A 128 -16.22 -5.39 -8.41
CA VAL A 128 -15.53 -4.77 -9.54
C VAL A 128 -14.13 -4.35 -9.08
N THR A 129 -13.12 -5.00 -9.65
CA THR A 129 -11.71 -4.93 -9.25
C THR A 129 -10.87 -4.02 -10.17
N ASP A 130 -11.50 -3.05 -10.84
CA ASP A 130 -10.84 -2.13 -11.78
C ASP A 130 -10.69 -0.70 -11.25
N GLY A 131 -11.12 -0.46 -10.00
CA GLY A 131 -11.09 0.86 -9.35
C GLY A 131 -12.24 1.81 -9.72
N SER A 132 -13.15 1.42 -10.61
CA SER A 132 -14.27 2.27 -11.05
C SER A 132 -15.30 2.55 -9.94
N THR A 133 -15.31 1.77 -8.87
CA THR A 133 -16.20 1.92 -7.70
C THR A 133 -15.61 2.77 -6.58
N PHE A 134 -14.39 3.28 -6.75
CA PHE A 134 -13.70 4.08 -5.73
C PHE A 134 -14.42 5.40 -5.46
N THR A 135 -14.50 5.76 -4.18
CA THR A 135 -14.90 7.10 -3.74
C THR A 135 -13.67 8.02 -3.64
N GLN A 136 -13.88 9.31 -3.36
CA GLN A 136 -12.77 10.27 -3.28
C GLN A 136 -11.74 9.88 -2.20
N GLU A 137 -12.20 9.32 -1.09
CA GLU A 137 -11.38 8.92 0.04
C GLU A 137 -10.52 7.68 -0.26
N ASP A 138 -10.96 6.82 -1.18
CA ASP A 138 -10.20 5.63 -1.60
C ASP A 138 -8.92 5.99 -2.34
N TYR A 139 -8.94 7.12 -3.05
CA TYR A 139 -7.76 7.61 -3.75
C TYR A 139 -6.65 8.09 -2.81
N ASP A 140 -6.93 8.28 -1.50
CA ASP A 140 -5.86 8.49 -0.52
C ASP A 140 -4.92 7.27 -0.41
N GLY A 141 -5.32 6.11 -0.96
CA GLY A 141 -4.44 4.96 -1.07
C GLY A 141 -4.09 4.39 0.30
N VAL A 142 -2.80 4.19 0.55
CA VAL A 142 -2.28 3.81 1.87
C VAL A 142 -2.32 5.04 2.78
N THR A 143 -3.52 5.37 3.28
CA THR A 143 -3.81 6.55 4.10
C THR A 143 -3.31 6.41 5.53
N CYS A 144 -3.10 7.54 6.22
CA CYS A 144 -2.67 7.59 7.62
C CYS A 144 -3.52 6.68 8.51
N HIS A 145 -4.84 6.72 8.34
CA HIS A 145 -5.77 5.98 9.20
C HIS A 145 -5.73 4.47 8.99
N VAL A 146 -5.34 3.99 7.81
CA VAL A 146 -5.17 2.55 7.54
C VAL A 146 -3.88 2.06 8.20
N CYS A 147 -2.74 2.70 7.91
CA CYS A 147 -1.46 2.29 8.49
C CYS A 147 -1.48 2.35 10.01
N HIS A 148 -1.99 3.45 10.59
CA HIS A 148 -2.08 3.61 12.04
C HIS A 148 -3.17 2.74 12.69
N ARG A 149 -3.83 1.83 11.96
CA ARG A 149 -4.72 0.81 12.53
C ARG A 149 -4.22 -0.61 12.27
N PHE A 150 -3.05 -0.78 11.67
CA PHE A 150 -2.44 -2.09 11.51
C PHE A 150 -2.08 -2.69 12.86
N VAL A 151 -2.45 -3.96 13.01
CA VAL A 151 -2.20 -4.80 14.17
C VAL A 151 -1.16 -5.82 13.77
N ASP A 152 -0.21 -6.08 14.66
CA ASP A 152 0.77 -7.13 14.46
C ASP A 152 0.08 -8.50 14.42
N ARG A 153 0.42 -9.33 13.44
CA ARG A 153 -0.05 -10.71 13.38
C ARG A 153 0.58 -11.58 14.48
N GLU A 154 1.76 -11.20 14.97
CA GLU A 154 2.48 -11.91 16.02
C GLU A 154 2.08 -11.34 17.39
N ALA A 155 1.47 -12.18 18.22
CA ALA A 155 1.12 -11.79 19.58
C ALA A 155 2.40 -11.61 20.41
N SER A 156 2.55 -10.42 21.01
CA SER A 156 3.63 -10.12 21.95
C SER A 156 3.08 -9.39 23.19
N PRO A 157 3.63 -9.62 24.40
CA PRO A 157 3.38 -8.76 25.56
C PRO A 157 3.79 -7.30 25.37
N GLU A 158 4.66 -6.99 24.40
CA GLU A 158 5.04 -5.61 24.07
C GLU A 158 4.03 -4.91 23.15
N ASN A 159 3.14 -5.66 22.48
CA ASN A 159 2.10 -5.10 21.63
C ASN A 159 0.92 -4.55 22.46
N PRO A 160 0.12 -3.61 21.93
CA PRO A 160 -1.07 -3.11 22.60
C PRO A 160 -1.99 -4.22 23.10
N ALA A 161 -2.57 -4.04 24.30
CA ALA A 161 -3.47 -5.03 24.89
C ALA A 161 -4.73 -5.26 24.04
N GLU A 162 -5.13 -4.22 23.29
CA GLU A 162 -6.23 -4.22 22.34
C GLU A 162 -6.05 -5.22 21.18
N ASP A 163 -4.80 -5.59 20.86
CA ASP A 163 -4.52 -6.53 19.76
C ASP A 163 -4.98 -7.95 20.10
N THR A 164 -4.95 -8.33 21.39
CA THR A 164 -5.30 -9.69 21.85
C THR A 164 -6.71 -10.13 21.44
N PRO A 165 -7.80 -9.38 21.73
CA PRO A 165 -9.14 -9.77 21.29
C PRO A 165 -9.31 -9.77 19.77
N ILE A 166 -8.59 -8.92 19.04
CA ILE A 166 -8.62 -8.85 17.56
C ILE A 166 -8.02 -10.14 16.98
N LEU A 167 -6.83 -10.52 17.46
CA LEU A 167 -6.17 -11.77 17.06
C LEU A 167 -6.99 -12.99 17.45
N ALA A 168 -7.62 -12.98 18.63
CA ALA A 168 -8.48 -14.09 19.07
C ALA A 168 -9.70 -14.26 18.15
N ALA A 169 -10.32 -13.17 17.70
CA ALA A 169 -11.45 -13.22 16.76
C ALA A 169 -11.02 -13.83 15.41
N LEU A 170 -9.92 -13.34 14.83
CA LEU A 170 -9.41 -13.89 13.57
C LEU A 170 -8.96 -15.35 13.70
N ALA A 171 -8.42 -15.75 14.86
CA ALA A 171 -8.02 -17.12 15.10
C ALA A 171 -9.21 -18.10 15.13
N VAL A 172 -10.38 -17.65 15.64
CA VAL A 172 -11.62 -18.45 15.61
C VAL A 172 -12.05 -18.76 14.18
N ASP A 173 -11.87 -17.79 13.27
CA ASP A 173 -12.25 -17.92 11.86
C ASP A 173 -11.13 -18.51 10.99
N GLY A 174 -9.96 -18.83 11.57
CA GLY A 174 -8.81 -19.34 10.82
C GLY A 174 -8.16 -18.29 9.91
N LEU A 175 -8.36 -17.01 10.19
CA LEU A 175 -7.94 -15.87 9.38
C LEU A 175 -6.62 -15.25 9.84
N ILE A 176 -5.88 -15.83 10.79
CA ILE A 176 -4.55 -15.32 11.15
C ILE A 176 -3.56 -15.60 10.01
N PRO A 177 -2.94 -14.56 9.41
CA PRO A 177 -1.89 -14.74 8.41
C PRO A 177 -0.69 -15.47 9.01
N GLN A 178 -0.33 -16.62 8.43
CA GLN A 178 0.81 -17.42 8.89
C GLN A 178 2.16 -16.85 8.41
N HIS A 179 2.13 -16.05 7.35
CA HIS A 179 3.29 -15.40 6.75
C HIS A 179 3.01 -13.91 6.53
N PRO A 180 4.02 -13.04 6.58
CA PRO A 180 3.88 -11.68 6.08
C PRO A 180 3.69 -11.69 4.56
N GLY A 181 3.04 -10.66 4.02
CA GLY A 181 2.86 -10.52 2.58
C GLY A 181 1.44 -10.76 2.09
N ASN A 182 1.27 -10.69 0.77
CA ASN A 182 -0.01 -10.87 0.05
C ASN A 182 -1.17 -10.04 0.62
N ALA A 183 -0.86 -8.85 1.15
CA ALA A 183 -1.82 -7.98 1.82
C ALA A 183 -2.54 -8.63 3.01
N GLY A 184 -1.94 -9.65 3.62
CA GLY A 184 -2.42 -10.30 4.84
C GLY A 184 -2.30 -9.42 6.09
N TYR A 185 -2.73 -8.15 6.01
CA TYR A 185 -2.78 -7.26 7.18
C TYR A 185 -3.93 -7.62 8.10
N ILE A 186 -3.76 -7.26 9.36
CA ILE A 186 -4.81 -7.20 10.35
C ILE A 186 -5.03 -5.73 10.67
N VAL A 187 -6.30 -5.32 10.68
CA VAL A 187 -6.68 -3.95 11.03
C VAL A 187 -7.58 -3.97 12.24
N ASP A 188 -7.32 -3.07 13.19
CA ASP A 188 -8.19 -2.85 14.33
C ASP A 188 -9.56 -2.36 13.85
N PRO A 189 -10.66 -3.06 14.18
CA PRO A 189 -12.01 -2.64 13.79
C PRO A 189 -12.47 -1.36 14.48
N MET A 190 -11.85 -0.94 15.58
CA MET A 190 -12.13 0.33 16.26
C MET A 190 -11.15 1.43 15.79
N ASP A 191 -11.53 2.70 15.94
CA ASP A 191 -10.60 3.84 15.78
C ASP A 191 -9.64 3.93 16.98
N SER A 192 -8.78 2.91 17.13
CA SER A 192 -7.60 2.95 18.01
C SER A 192 -6.36 3.12 17.14
N ARG A 193 -5.67 4.23 17.33
CA ARG A 193 -4.54 4.62 16.47
C ARG A 193 -3.25 4.12 17.09
N ARG A 194 -2.36 3.56 16.29
CA ARG A 194 -1.10 2.96 16.72
C ARG A 194 0.06 3.73 16.14
N GLY A 195 1.15 3.81 16.87
CA GLY A 195 2.36 4.46 16.38
C GLY A 195 3.57 4.07 17.21
N PRO A 196 4.76 4.47 16.76
CA PRO A 196 5.99 4.06 17.41
C PRO A 196 6.26 4.77 18.73
N PHE A 197 5.55 5.85 19.09
CA PHE A 197 5.99 6.76 20.15
C PHE A 197 5.08 6.76 21.38
N ASP A 198 5.70 6.82 22.57
CA ASP A 198 5.06 6.75 23.90
C ASP A 198 5.04 8.09 24.65
N ASP A 199 5.63 9.14 24.07
CA ASP A 199 5.91 10.44 24.68
C ASP A 199 4.91 11.52 24.25
N ILE A 200 3.68 11.14 23.92
CA ILE A 200 2.63 12.04 23.41
C ILE A 200 2.11 12.94 24.55
N PRO A 201 2.35 14.27 24.53
CA PRO A 201 2.02 15.14 25.67
C PRO A 201 0.52 15.30 25.89
N GLN A 202 -0.25 15.28 24.79
CA GLN A 202 -1.69 15.38 24.79
C GLN A 202 -2.29 14.63 23.59
N ASN A 203 -3.21 13.71 23.87
CA ASN A 203 -4.00 13.08 22.81
C ASN A 203 -5.11 14.03 22.31
N MET A 204 -4.94 14.57 21.10
CA MET A 204 -5.93 15.44 20.44
C MET A 204 -6.90 14.68 19.51
N HIS A 205 -6.84 13.35 19.50
CA HIS A 205 -7.70 12.48 18.69
C HIS A 205 -8.94 11.99 19.45
N ALA A 206 -9.17 12.48 20.68
CA ALA A 206 -10.27 12.05 21.51
C ALA A 206 -11.61 12.02 20.75
N PRO A 207 -12.39 10.93 20.86
CA PRO A 207 -12.25 9.84 21.84
C PRO A 207 -11.30 8.71 21.46
N ALA A 208 -10.69 8.72 20.27
CA ALA A 208 -9.79 7.66 19.80
C ALA A 208 -8.54 7.55 20.69
N PRO A 209 -8.20 6.35 21.22
CA PRO A 209 -6.93 6.15 21.90
C PRO A 209 -5.75 6.19 20.91
N ILE A 210 -4.58 6.55 21.44
CA ILE A 210 -3.30 6.34 20.74
C ILE A 210 -2.52 5.30 21.52
N LEU A 211 -2.07 4.26 20.84
CA LEU A 211 -1.42 3.08 21.38
C LEU A 211 0.03 3.01 20.87
N VAL A 212 0.96 2.67 21.75
CA VAL A 212 2.35 2.44 21.37
C VAL A 212 2.44 1.06 20.76
N SER A 213 3.00 0.95 19.55
CA SER A 213 3.07 -0.29 18.81
C SER A 213 4.51 -0.53 18.31
N PRO A 214 5.22 -1.53 18.86
CA PRO A 214 6.51 -1.97 18.36
C PRO A 214 6.49 -2.34 16.88
N HIS A 215 5.39 -2.94 16.41
CA HIS A 215 5.17 -3.29 15.01
C HIS A 215 5.35 -2.10 14.04
N HIS A 216 5.03 -0.88 14.46
CA HIS A 216 5.21 0.32 13.64
C HIS A 216 6.69 0.71 13.45
N ARG A 217 7.61 0.10 14.19
CA ARG A 217 9.07 0.24 14.05
C ARG A 217 9.71 -0.92 13.28
N GLU A 218 8.92 -1.91 12.86
CA GLU A 218 9.41 -3.15 12.25
C GLU A 218 9.21 -3.17 10.75
N ALA A 219 10.21 -3.68 10.01
CA ALA A 219 10.09 -3.90 8.57
C ALA A 219 8.94 -4.87 8.20
N GLN A 220 8.52 -5.72 9.14
CA GLN A 220 7.41 -6.66 8.97
C GLN A 220 6.08 -5.94 8.67
N LEU A 221 5.88 -4.72 9.16
CA LEU A 221 4.69 -3.93 8.80
C LEU A 221 4.65 -3.68 7.28
N CYS A 222 5.78 -3.32 6.69
CA CYS A 222 5.91 -3.08 5.24
C CYS A 222 5.81 -4.38 4.44
N ALA A 223 6.23 -5.51 5.00
CA ALA A 223 6.19 -6.82 4.37
C ALA A 223 4.80 -7.20 3.88
N THR A 224 3.76 -6.79 4.62
CA THR A 224 2.34 -6.90 4.25
C THR A 224 2.07 -6.64 2.77
N CYS A 225 2.64 -5.57 2.21
CA CYS A 225 2.42 -5.17 0.82
C CYS A 225 3.68 -5.34 -0.06
N HIS A 226 4.83 -5.65 0.54
CA HIS A 226 6.14 -5.72 -0.13
C HIS A 226 6.76 -7.12 -0.12
N ASP A 227 5.95 -8.15 0.06
CA ASP A 227 6.26 -9.54 -0.24
C ASP A 227 4.98 -10.15 -0.87
N VAL A 228 4.92 -10.24 -2.20
CA VAL A 228 3.66 -10.59 -2.89
C VAL A 228 3.89 -11.73 -3.86
N SER A 229 2.94 -12.64 -3.84
CA SER A 229 2.90 -13.84 -4.65
C SER A 229 1.51 -13.99 -5.22
N ASN A 230 1.43 -14.45 -6.46
CA ASN A 230 0.19 -14.70 -7.15
C ASN A 230 -0.45 -16.01 -6.62
N PRO A 231 -1.60 -15.92 -5.93
CA PRO A 231 -2.25 -17.07 -5.29
C PRO A 231 -2.95 -18.02 -6.29
N VAL A 232 -3.04 -17.64 -7.57
CA VAL A 232 -3.66 -18.48 -8.61
C VAL A 232 -2.76 -19.65 -9.03
N PHE A 233 -1.47 -19.61 -8.67
CA PHE A 233 -0.50 -20.64 -9.02
C PHE A 233 0.01 -21.39 -7.80
N THR A 234 0.11 -22.72 -7.89
CA THR A 234 0.84 -23.56 -6.93
C THR A 234 2.23 -23.88 -7.46
N ARG A 235 3.23 -23.79 -6.59
CA ARG A 235 4.62 -24.21 -6.84
C ARG A 235 4.73 -25.72 -6.69
N LEU A 236 5.22 -26.38 -7.74
CA LEU A 236 5.46 -27.81 -7.76
C LEU A 236 6.81 -28.18 -7.15
N PRO A 237 7.01 -29.46 -6.73
CA PRO A 237 8.29 -29.91 -6.15
C PRO A 237 9.52 -29.74 -7.07
N ASP A 238 9.30 -29.70 -8.39
CA ASP A 238 10.36 -29.46 -9.38
C ASP A 238 10.65 -27.97 -9.61
N GLY A 239 9.94 -27.08 -8.92
CA GLY A 239 10.08 -25.62 -8.99
C GLY A 239 9.28 -24.96 -10.12
N THR A 240 8.49 -25.73 -10.89
CA THR A 240 7.54 -25.17 -11.85
C THR A 240 6.24 -24.72 -11.17
N PHE A 241 5.35 -24.08 -11.91
CA PHE A 241 4.07 -23.57 -11.39
C PHE A 241 2.90 -24.11 -12.21
N GLU A 242 1.83 -24.49 -11.52
CA GLU A 242 0.56 -24.90 -12.14
C GLU A 242 -0.57 -23.99 -11.70
N LEU A 243 -1.56 -23.81 -12.59
CA LEU A 243 -2.79 -23.09 -12.26
C LEU A 243 -3.63 -23.92 -11.27
N ASN A 244 -4.15 -23.25 -10.25
CA ASN A 244 -5.11 -23.81 -9.33
C ASN A 244 -6.47 -24.02 -9.99
N ALA A 245 -7.35 -24.76 -9.30
CA ALA A 245 -8.76 -24.77 -9.65
C ALA A 245 -9.36 -23.39 -9.37
N TRP A 246 -10.18 -22.88 -10.30
CA TRP A 246 -10.90 -21.62 -10.14
C TRP A 246 -11.95 -21.70 -9.04
N ASP A 247 -12.35 -20.54 -8.53
CA ASP A 247 -13.32 -20.36 -7.46
C ASP A 247 -12.88 -20.96 -6.12
N ALA A 248 -11.57 -20.90 -5.84
CA ALA A 248 -11.02 -21.36 -4.57
C ALA A 248 -9.70 -20.66 -4.23
N GLY A 249 -9.54 -20.27 -2.96
CA GLY A 249 -8.27 -19.75 -2.46
C GLY A 249 -7.13 -20.77 -2.57
N HIS A 250 -5.90 -20.27 -2.66
CA HIS A 250 -4.70 -21.11 -2.69
C HIS A 250 -4.71 -22.19 -1.58
N PRO A 251 -4.40 -23.47 -1.88
CA PRO A 251 -4.59 -24.58 -0.96
C PRO A 251 -3.88 -24.46 0.40
N THR A 252 -2.73 -23.77 0.42
CA THR A 252 -1.90 -23.62 1.63
C THR A 252 -1.94 -22.22 2.22
N GLN A 253 -2.39 -21.22 1.45
CA GLN A 253 -2.30 -19.80 1.82
C GLN A 253 -0.87 -19.32 2.20
N ASP A 254 0.17 -20.09 1.88
CA ASP A 254 1.58 -19.71 2.08
C ASP A 254 2.12 -19.06 0.80
N PRO A 255 2.57 -17.78 0.84
CA PRO A 255 3.20 -17.11 -0.30
C PRO A 255 4.42 -17.83 -0.88
N ASN A 256 5.09 -18.71 -0.12
CA ASN A 256 6.22 -19.51 -0.61
C ASN A 256 5.81 -20.67 -1.52
N ASP A 257 4.56 -21.12 -1.41
CA ASP A 257 3.98 -22.12 -2.29
C ASP A 257 3.33 -21.49 -3.53
N MET A 258 3.32 -20.17 -3.64
CA MET A 258 2.71 -19.41 -4.73
C MET A 258 3.75 -18.91 -5.74
N MET A 259 3.31 -18.42 -6.91
CA MET A 259 4.21 -17.79 -7.89
C MET A 259 4.68 -16.41 -7.38
N PRO A 260 6.01 -16.15 -7.29
CA PRO A 260 6.51 -14.86 -6.82
C PRO A 260 6.19 -13.72 -7.79
N GLU A 261 5.60 -12.63 -7.28
CA GLU A 261 5.46 -11.36 -8.01
C GLU A 261 6.54 -10.38 -7.55
N GLN A 262 6.69 -10.19 -6.23
CA GLN A 262 7.78 -9.43 -5.61
C GLN A 262 8.29 -10.12 -4.36
N ARG A 263 9.58 -9.92 -4.06
CA ARG A 263 10.28 -10.50 -2.91
C ARG A 263 11.04 -9.47 -2.11
N THR A 264 10.61 -8.20 -2.16
CA THR A 264 11.36 -7.08 -1.57
C THR A 264 11.67 -7.30 -0.09
N TYR A 265 10.66 -7.69 0.69
CA TYR A 265 10.85 -7.96 2.12
C TYR A 265 11.70 -9.20 2.37
N SER A 266 11.40 -10.33 1.71
CA SER A 266 12.14 -11.57 1.92
C SER A 266 13.60 -11.47 1.45
N GLU A 267 13.88 -10.76 0.36
CA GLU A 267 15.25 -10.41 -0.08
C GLU A 267 15.95 -9.50 0.94
N TRP A 268 15.26 -8.47 1.44
CA TRP A 268 15.79 -7.60 2.49
C TRP A 268 16.11 -8.37 3.78
N LEU A 269 15.21 -9.27 4.21
CA LEU A 269 15.34 -10.10 5.41
C LEU A 269 16.58 -11.00 5.35
N ASN A 270 16.94 -11.45 4.15
CA ASN A 270 18.12 -12.28 3.89
C ASN A 270 19.37 -11.45 3.52
N SER A 271 19.31 -10.12 3.62
CA SER A 271 20.42 -9.23 3.28
C SER A 271 21.21 -8.77 4.52
N THR A 272 22.34 -8.10 4.29
CA THR A 272 23.10 -7.43 5.36
C THR A 272 22.27 -6.35 6.08
N PHE A 273 21.29 -5.72 5.41
CA PHE A 273 20.45 -4.70 6.02
C PHE A 273 19.70 -5.24 7.24
N ALA A 274 18.97 -6.36 7.10
CA ALA A 274 18.21 -6.92 8.22
C ALA A 274 19.12 -7.50 9.33
N ASN A 275 20.22 -8.15 8.95
CA ASN A 275 21.07 -8.87 9.89
C ASN A 275 21.97 -7.94 10.72
N GLU A 276 22.80 -7.16 10.03
CA GLU A 276 23.87 -6.36 10.65
C GLU A 276 23.56 -4.86 10.63
N GLY A 277 22.74 -4.42 9.67
CA GLY A 277 22.56 -3.01 9.32
C GLY A 277 23.66 -2.50 8.39
N VAL A 278 23.35 -1.51 7.56
CA VAL A 278 24.27 -0.96 6.56
C VAL A 278 24.49 0.53 6.80
N GLN A 279 25.76 0.93 6.94
CA GLN A 279 26.14 2.34 7.00
C GLN A 279 26.08 2.95 5.59
N LEU A 280 25.20 3.93 5.39
CA LEU A 280 25.01 4.59 4.09
C LEU A 280 25.61 6.00 4.00
N ASN A 281 26.30 6.46 5.05
CA ASN A 281 27.01 7.75 5.08
C ASN A 281 26.10 8.93 4.67
N GLY A 282 24.86 8.95 5.18
CA GLY A 282 23.85 9.97 4.88
C GLY A 282 23.10 9.80 3.56
N ARG A 283 23.41 8.77 2.76
CA ARG A 283 22.64 8.43 1.56
C ARG A 283 21.42 7.60 1.94
N PHE A 284 20.22 8.09 1.61
CA PHE A 284 18.96 7.53 2.10
C PHE A 284 18.90 7.56 3.64
N GLY A 285 17.69 7.60 4.22
CA GLY A 285 17.52 7.75 5.67
C GLY A 285 17.88 9.11 6.27
N GLY A 286 18.67 9.94 5.57
CA GLY A 286 18.98 11.30 6.00
C GLY A 286 19.78 11.34 7.31
N ASN A 287 19.19 11.91 8.35
CA ASN A 287 19.86 12.22 9.63
C ASN A 287 19.80 11.08 10.66
N HIS A 288 19.58 9.82 10.23
CA HIS A 288 19.46 8.68 11.14
C HIS A 288 20.61 8.68 12.18
N PRO A 289 20.32 8.59 13.51
CA PRO A 289 21.30 8.93 14.56
C PRO A 289 22.62 8.14 14.51
N THR A 290 22.58 6.92 14.00
CA THR A 290 23.75 6.03 13.86
C THR A 290 24.34 6.03 12.44
N GLY A 291 23.59 6.54 11.45
CA GLY A 291 23.82 6.35 10.01
C GLY A 291 23.68 4.90 9.51
N VAL A 292 23.38 3.95 10.39
CA VAL A 292 23.24 2.52 10.07
C VAL A 292 21.77 2.20 9.87
N MET A 293 21.40 1.74 8.67
CA MET A 293 20.02 1.40 8.33
C MET A 293 19.81 -0.10 8.48
N LYS A 294 18.84 -0.47 9.30
CA LYS A 294 18.49 -1.82 9.71
C LYS A 294 16.98 -2.11 9.60
N SER A 295 16.15 -1.15 9.23
CA SER A 295 14.73 -1.34 8.93
C SER A 295 14.34 -0.71 7.59
N CYS A 296 13.15 -1.05 7.08
CA CYS A 296 12.58 -0.35 5.92
C CYS A 296 12.36 1.14 6.24
N GLN A 297 11.86 1.42 7.45
CA GLN A 297 11.55 2.75 7.95
C GLN A 297 12.78 3.65 7.98
N ASP A 298 13.96 3.12 8.35
CA ASP A 298 15.19 3.91 8.43
C ASP A 298 15.50 4.64 7.12
N CYS A 299 15.11 4.07 5.97
CA CYS A 299 15.28 4.70 4.65
C CYS A 299 14.02 5.40 4.14
N HIS A 300 12.84 4.79 4.33
CA HIS A 300 11.58 5.17 3.67
C HIS A 300 10.62 5.99 4.55
N MET A 301 10.82 5.98 5.86
CA MET A 301 10.13 6.80 6.85
C MET A 301 11.14 7.36 7.85
N PRO A 302 12.17 8.06 7.37
CA PRO A 302 13.31 8.37 8.21
C PRO A 302 12.99 9.42 9.27
N ASP A 303 13.68 9.31 10.39
CA ASP A 303 13.65 10.29 11.48
C ASP A 303 13.90 11.71 10.97
N ARG A 304 13.06 12.64 11.42
CA ARG A 304 13.10 14.04 11.01
C ARG A 304 12.74 14.94 12.18
N TYR A 305 13.44 16.06 12.23
CA TYR A 305 12.98 17.18 13.03
C TYR A 305 11.67 17.71 12.46
N ALA A 306 10.56 17.45 13.14
CA ALA A 306 9.22 17.62 12.59
C ALA A 306 8.21 17.97 13.68
N GLY A 307 7.18 18.71 13.30
CA GLY A 307 6.03 18.97 14.17
C GLY A 307 5.00 17.87 14.06
N ALA A 308 4.31 17.60 15.16
CA ALA A 308 3.23 16.64 15.14
C ALA A 308 1.87 17.32 14.90
N CYS A 309 1.54 18.40 15.61
CA CYS A 309 0.20 19.00 15.54
C CYS A 309 0.24 20.53 15.70
N PHE A 310 -0.19 21.27 14.68
CA PHE A 310 -0.15 22.75 14.67
C PHE A 310 -1.07 23.36 15.75
N ALA A 311 -2.11 22.62 16.16
CA ALA A 311 -3.04 23.04 17.19
C ALA A 311 -2.50 22.79 18.62
N SER A 312 -1.29 22.24 18.75
CA SER A 312 -0.64 22.04 20.04
C SER A 312 -0.40 23.38 20.75
N PRO A 313 -0.72 23.49 22.05
CA PRO A 313 -0.64 24.76 22.78
C PRO A 313 0.79 25.24 23.07
N PHE A 314 1.81 24.43 22.78
CA PHE A 314 3.21 24.76 23.05
C PHE A 314 4.00 24.87 21.75
N PRO A 315 4.56 26.05 21.45
CA PRO A 315 5.59 26.17 20.43
C PRO A 315 6.85 25.41 20.86
N PRO A 316 7.58 24.82 19.90
CA PRO A 316 7.10 24.46 18.57
C PRO A 316 6.29 23.15 18.64
N PHE A 317 5.10 23.16 18.04
CA PHE A 317 4.11 22.11 17.85
C PHE A 317 4.52 20.64 18.13
N PHE A 318 4.69 20.21 19.39
CA PHE A 318 5.31 18.91 19.76
C PHE A 318 6.39 18.48 18.74
N LEU A 319 7.49 19.25 18.69
CA LEU A 319 8.61 18.89 17.85
C LEU A 319 9.34 17.67 18.40
N ARG A 320 9.76 16.81 17.48
CA ARG A 320 10.65 15.69 17.76
C ARG A 320 11.99 15.94 17.11
N GLU A 321 13.07 15.49 17.72
CA GLU A 321 14.41 15.48 17.10
C GLU A 321 14.69 14.16 16.37
N ASP A 322 13.88 13.13 16.65
CA ASP A 322 13.90 11.76 16.14
C ASP A 322 12.51 11.29 15.67
#